data_AF-A0A7S2G9X1-F1
#
_entry.id   AF-A0A7S2G9X1-F1
#
_cell.length_a   1.000
_cell.length_b   1.000
_cell.length_c   1.000
_cell.angle_alpha   90.00
_cell.angle_beta   90.00
_cell.angle_gamma   90.00
#
_symmetry.space_group_name_H-M   'P 1'
#
loop_
_entity.id
_entity.type
_entity.pdbx_description
1 polymer ?
#
loop_
_entity_poly.entity_id
_entity_poly.type
_entity_poly.pdbx_seq_one_letter_code
_entity_poly.pdbx_strand_id
1 'polypeptide(L)'
;RCEIHFDTSELKLSGAINDWGVAATTDEGTEVAVFAFDSIELGPEIVVTLTGQRALVLLSRSSVILNTSLNATPGTLGGFQGGFSWGRNVSDDLRDKPDDFHPNRLERDSAMRH
;
A
#
# COMPACT_ATOMS: atom_id res chain seq x y z
N ARG A 1 15.31 6.04 19.89
CA ARG A 1 15.19 5.96 18.42
C ARG A 1 13.90 6.68 18.06
N CYS A 2 13.92 7.62 17.10
CA CYS A 2 12.75 8.39 16.73
C CYS A 2 12.08 7.70 15.54
N GLU A 3 10.79 7.40 15.66
CA GLU A 3 10.04 6.66 14.66
C GLU A 3 8.77 7.44 14.30
N ILE A 4 8.45 7.46 13.02
CA ILE A 4 7.23 8.06 12.48
C ILE A 4 6.53 7.00 11.64
N HIS A 5 5.24 6.80 11.90
CA HIS A 5 4.41 5.83 11.20
C HIS A 5 3.23 6.53 10.52
N PHE A 6 3.08 6.29 9.23
CA PHE A 6 1.92 6.74 8.46
C PHE A 6 1.04 5.54 8.14
N ASP A 7 -0.17 5.54 8.68
CA ASP A 7 -1.23 4.61 8.34
C ASP A 7 -2.20 5.28 7.35
N THR A 8 -2.14 4.86 6.10
CA THR A 8 -2.99 5.37 5.02
C THR A 8 -4.41 4.79 5.04
N SER A 9 -4.63 3.68 5.74
CA SER A 9 -5.96 3.08 5.92
C SER A 9 -6.75 3.78 7.03
N GLU A 10 -6.09 4.12 8.12
CA GLU A 10 -6.68 4.86 9.24
C GLU A 10 -6.55 6.38 9.10
N LEU A 11 -5.80 6.85 8.09
CA LEU A 11 -5.43 8.27 7.91
C LEU A 11 -4.70 8.82 9.13
N LYS A 12 -3.81 8.03 9.71
CA LYS A 12 -3.20 8.34 11.01
C LYS A 12 -1.69 8.49 10.88
N LEU A 13 -1.17 9.57 11.43
CA LEU A 13 0.24 9.78 11.67
C LEU A 13 0.51 9.50 13.15
N SER A 14 1.50 8.67 13.46
CA SER A 14 1.86 8.33 14.84
C SER A 14 3.36 8.18 15.07
N GLY A 15 3.77 8.15 16.35
CA GLY A 15 5.17 7.99 16.77
C GLY A 15 5.68 9.27 17.43
N ALA A 16 6.62 9.96 16.79
CA ALA A 16 7.15 11.24 17.28
C ALA A 16 6.10 12.36 17.33
N ILE A 17 5.13 12.31 16.41
CA ILE A 17 3.98 13.22 16.31
C ILE A 17 2.75 12.35 16.12
N ASN A 18 1.63 12.74 16.71
CA ASN A 18 0.33 12.12 16.48
C ASN A 18 -0.59 13.13 15.82
N ASP A 19 -1.05 12.82 14.62
CA ASP A 19 -1.94 13.68 13.86
C ASP A 19 -2.81 12.85 12.90
N TRP A 20 -3.77 13.50 12.25
CA TRP A 20 -4.68 12.89 11.31
C TRP A 20 -4.51 13.47 9.91
N GLY A 21 -4.51 12.59 8.93
CA GLY A 21 -4.65 12.93 7.52
C GLY A 21 -6.12 13.02 7.10
N VAL A 22 -6.32 13.30 5.83
CA VAL A 22 -7.63 13.39 5.20
C VAL A 22 -7.67 12.43 4.01
N ALA A 23 -8.76 11.69 3.86
CA ALA A 23 -9.01 10.94 2.64
C ALA A 23 -9.46 11.91 1.54
N ALA A 24 -8.84 11.81 0.38
CA ALA A 24 -9.30 12.44 -0.83
C ALA A 24 -9.48 11.39 -1.93
N THR A 25 -10.27 11.73 -2.94
CA THR A 25 -10.53 10.86 -4.08
C THR A 25 -10.10 11.61 -5.33
N THR A 26 -9.31 10.95 -6.18
CA THR A 26 -8.95 11.50 -7.50
C THR A 26 -10.16 11.48 -8.43
N ASP A 27 -10.10 12.25 -9.53
CA ASP A 27 -11.17 12.26 -10.53
C ASP A 27 -11.43 10.86 -11.15
N GLU A 28 -10.42 9.99 -11.11
CA GLU A 28 -10.48 8.59 -11.57
C GLU A 28 -10.97 7.61 -10.47
N GLY A 29 -11.44 8.11 -9.32
CA GLY A 29 -12.03 7.30 -8.26
C GLY A 29 -11.04 6.62 -7.31
N THR A 30 -9.75 6.97 -7.35
CA THR A 30 -8.74 6.39 -6.45
C THR A 30 -8.71 7.11 -5.11
N GLU A 31 -8.84 6.39 -4.00
CA GLU A 31 -8.68 6.96 -2.66
C GLU A 31 -7.20 7.16 -2.29
N VAL A 32 -6.89 8.37 -1.83
CA VAL A 32 -5.56 8.78 -1.37
C VAL A 32 -5.64 9.28 0.08
N ALA A 33 -4.61 8.99 0.87
CA ALA A 33 -4.42 9.52 2.21
C ALA A 33 -3.49 10.74 2.14
N VAL A 34 -4.04 11.92 2.43
CA VAL A 34 -3.33 13.19 2.38
C VAL A 34 -2.92 13.61 3.78
N PHE A 35 -1.61 13.78 3.98
CA PHE A 35 -1.05 14.38 5.20
C PHE A 35 -0.48 15.75 4.83
N ALA A 36 -1.06 16.80 5.40
CA ALA A 36 -0.75 18.18 5.08
C ALA A 36 0.04 18.86 6.19
N PHE A 37 1.12 19.52 5.82
CA PHE A 37 2.04 20.21 6.73
C PHE A 37 2.30 21.64 6.25
N ASP A 38 2.68 22.54 7.16
CA ASP A 38 3.25 23.84 6.78
C ASP A 38 4.65 23.65 6.18
N SER A 39 5.46 22.84 6.86
CA SER A 39 6.79 22.39 6.44
C SER A 39 7.07 21.04 7.09
N ILE A 40 7.74 20.14 6.38
CA ILE A 40 8.19 18.85 6.93
C ILE A 40 9.68 18.66 6.64
N GLU A 41 10.44 18.36 7.69
CA GLU A 41 11.86 18.05 7.63
C GLU A 41 12.13 16.80 8.45
N LEU A 42 12.55 15.73 7.78
CA LEU A 42 12.86 14.45 8.41
C LEU A 42 14.37 14.18 8.30
N GLY A 43 15.04 14.13 9.44
CA GLY A 43 16.47 13.86 9.56
C GLY A 43 16.83 12.37 9.40
N PRO A 44 18.13 12.06 9.18
CA PRO A 44 18.63 10.71 8.91
C PRO A 44 18.48 9.72 10.07
N GLU A 45 18.26 10.22 11.28
CA GLU A 45 18.01 9.42 12.48
C GLU A 45 16.55 8.94 12.62
N ILE A 46 15.63 9.50 11.83
CA ILE A 46 14.20 9.17 11.91
C ILE A 46 13.91 7.96 11.05
N VAL A 47 13.28 6.93 11.62
CA VAL A 47 12.78 5.80 10.83
C VAL A 47 11.34 6.07 10.45
N VAL A 48 11.05 6.11 9.15
CA VAL A 48 9.70 6.30 8.63
C VAL A 48 9.15 5.00 8.10
N THR A 49 8.01 4.56 8.65
CA THR A 49 7.33 3.34 8.22
C THR A 49 5.95 3.69 7.68
N LEU A 50 5.58 3.08 6.55
CA LEU A 50 4.36 3.37 5.83
C LEU A 50 3.51 2.09 5.69
N THR A 51 2.24 2.16 6.08
CA THR A 51 1.29 1.06 5.98
C THR A 51 -0.09 1.53 5.49
N GLY A 52 -0.97 0.56 5.22
CA GLY A 52 -2.35 0.80 4.78
C GLY A 52 -2.56 0.56 3.28
N GLN A 53 -3.80 0.80 2.82
CA GLN A 53 -4.27 0.41 1.49
C GLN A 53 -4.49 1.59 0.55
N ARG A 54 -4.34 2.84 1.02
CA ARG A 54 -4.49 4.04 0.18
C ARG A 54 -3.14 4.53 -0.31
N ALA A 55 -3.14 5.21 -1.45
CA ALA A 55 -1.95 5.92 -1.91
C ALA A 55 -1.61 7.08 -0.96
N LEU A 56 -0.33 7.31 -0.69
CA LEU A 56 0.14 8.35 0.22
C LEU A 56 0.40 9.66 -0.53
N VAL A 57 -0.10 10.76 0.03
CA VAL A 57 0.23 12.13 -0.41
C VAL A 57 0.80 12.90 0.78
N LEU A 58 2.03 13.37 0.62
CA LEU A 58 2.65 14.33 1.54
C LEU A 58 2.53 15.73 0.93
N LEU A 59 1.66 16.55 1.49
CA LEU A 59 1.43 17.90 1.02
C LEU A 59 2.09 18.89 1.97
N SER A 60 2.89 19.81 1.42
CA SER A 60 3.50 20.89 2.20
C SER A 60 3.20 22.23 1.57
N ARG A 61 2.93 23.24 2.39
CA ARG A 61 2.75 24.63 1.92
C ARG A 61 4.07 25.31 1.57
N SER A 62 5.16 24.97 2.26
CA SER A 62 6.45 25.64 2.10
C SER A 62 7.55 24.70 1.60
N SER A 63 7.89 23.67 2.37
CA SER A 63 9.04 22.80 2.06
C SER A 63 8.83 21.35 2.49
N VAL A 64 9.46 20.43 1.75
CA VAL A 64 9.56 19.01 2.06
C VAL A 64 11.02 18.61 1.98
N ILE A 65 11.64 18.27 3.10
CA ILE A 65 13.00 17.75 3.18
C ILE A 65 12.94 16.35 3.77
N LEU A 66 13.31 15.36 2.97
CA LEU A 66 13.34 13.95 3.39
C LEU A 66 14.79 13.48 3.33
N ASN A 67 15.49 13.59 4.46
CA ASN A 67 16.83 13.03 4.62
C ASN A 67 16.76 11.67 5.31
N THR A 68 15.74 10.87 4.99
CA THR A 68 15.54 9.53 5.55
C THR A 68 14.87 8.61 4.52
N SER A 69 14.96 7.30 4.75
CA SER A 69 14.28 6.30 3.95
C SER A 69 12.81 6.17 4.35
N LEU A 70 11.93 6.25 3.37
CA LEU A 70 10.52 5.90 3.52
C LEU A 70 10.36 4.40 3.29
N ASN A 71 10.09 3.63 4.35
CA ASN A 71 9.93 2.18 4.24
C ASN A 71 8.46 1.79 4.16
N ALA A 72 8.03 1.38 2.96
CA ALA A 72 6.70 0.83 2.75
C ALA A 72 6.70 -0.68 2.99
N THR A 73 5.80 -1.16 3.85
CA THR A 73 5.61 -2.60 4.02
C THR A 73 5.16 -3.23 2.68
N PRO A 74 5.71 -4.39 2.27
CA PRO A 74 5.27 -5.04 1.04
C PRO A 74 3.75 -5.29 1.05
N GLY A 75 3.08 -5.00 -0.07
CA GLY A 75 1.63 -5.15 -0.19
C GLY A 75 0.81 -4.04 0.50
N THR A 76 1.47 -3.00 1.04
CA THR A 76 0.82 -1.78 1.55
C THR A 76 1.08 -0.59 0.62
N LEU A 77 0.47 0.56 0.92
CA LEU A 77 0.47 1.80 0.13
C LEU A 77 -0.16 1.69 -1.26
N GLY A 78 -1.48 1.48 -1.31
CA GLY A 78 -2.26 1.77 -2.52
C GLY A 78 -1.77 1.03 -3.75
N GLY A 79 -2.27 -0.18 -3.97
CA GLY A 79 -2.21 -0.77 -5.31
C GLY A 79 -2.93 0.17 -6.27
N PHE A 80 -2.17 0.98 -7.01
CA PHE A 80 -2.72 1.92 -7.98
C PHE A 80 -3.54 1.12 -9.01
N GLN A 81 -4.83 1.43 -9.15
CA GLN A 81 -5.64 0.87 -10.24
C GLN A 81 -5.12 1.48 -11.55
N GLY A 82 -4.24 0.75 -12.26
CA GLY A 82 -3.55 1.21 -13.47
C GLY A 82 -2.03 1.12 -13.39
N GLY A 83 -1.48 0.81 -12.22
CA GLY A 83 -0.05 0.59 -12.01
C GLY A 83 0.22 -0.86 -12.34
N PHE A 84 0.30 -1.19 -13.64
CA PHE A 84 0.76 -2.49 -14.08
C PHE A 84 2.23 -2.69 -13.63
N SER A 85 2.41 -3.08 -12.38
CA SER A 85 3.48 -4.01 -12.06
C SER A 85 3.16 -5.25 -12.87
N TRP A 86 3.98 -5.54 -13.88
CA TRP A 86 4.01 -6.82 -14.58
C TRP A 86 4.24 -7.92 -13.53
N GLY A 87 3.16 -8.42 -12.94
CA GLY A 87 3.22 -9.25 -11.75
C GLY A 87 1.90 -9.38 -10.98
N ARG A 88 0.94 -8.48 -11.18
CA ARG A 88 -0.45 -8.72 -10.75
C ARG A 88 -1.26 -9.16 -11.96
N ASN A 89 -1.57 -10.45 -12.05
CA ASN A 89 -2.60 -10.92 -12.95
C ASN A 89 -3.93 -10.33 -12.49
N VAL A 90 -4.44 -9.34 -13.24
CA VAL A 90 -5.76 -8.73 -13.03
C VAL A 90 -6.90 -9.77 -13.08
N SER A 91 -6.62 -10.95 -13.64
CA SER A 91 -7.55 -12.07 -13.71
C SER A 91 -7.77 -12.81 -12.38
N ASP A 92 -6.91 -12.62 -11.36
CA ASP A 92 -6.98 -13.38 -10.10
C ASP A 92 -7.65 -12.60 -8.94
N ASP A 93 -7.75 -11.27 -9.04
CA ASP A 93 -8.16 -10.43 -7.90
C ASP A 93 -9.66 -10.51 -7.54
N LEU A 94 -10.48 -11.10 -8.42
CA LEU A 94 -11.93 -11.24 -8.21
C LEU A 94 -12.39 -12.70 -8.07
N ARG A 95 -11.46 -13.65 -7.96
CA ARG A 95 -11.81 -15.08 -7.99
C ARG A 95 -11.08 -15.97 -7.01
N ASP A 96 -10.62 -15.41 -5.89
CA ASP A 96 -10.19 -16.21 -4.74
C ASP A 96 -11.43 -16.83 -4.07
N LYS A 97 -11.83 -18.00 -4.57
CA LYS A 97 -12.69 -18.94 -3.85
C LYS A 97 -11.78 -19.96 -3.17
N PRO A 98 -12.03 -20.34 -1.91
CA PRO A 98 -11.14 -21.20 -1.11
C PRO A 98 -11.09 -22.67 -1.58
N ASP A 99 -11.44 -22.99 -2.82
CA ASP A 99 -11.71 -24.35 -3.29
C ASP A 99 -10.75 -24.84 -4.38
N ASP A 100 -9.78 -24.03 -4.85
CA ASP A 100 -8.90 -24.44 -5.97
C ASP A 100 -7.69 -25.27 -5.51
N PHE A 101 -8.00 -26.45 -4.98
CA PHE A 101 -7.05 -27.56 -4.90
C PHE A 101 -7.05 -28.29 -6.24
N HIS A 102 -6.02 -28.12 -7.06
CA HIS A 102 -5.80 -28.93 -8.25
C HIS A 102 -4.96 -30.18 -7.88
N PRO A 103 -5.56 -31.37 -7.72
CA PRO A 103 -4.79 -32.59 -7.62
C PRO A 103 -4.04 -32.82 -8.94
N ASN A 104 -2.78 -33.25 -8.81
CA ASN A 104 -1.83 -33.45 -9.90
C ASN A 104 -2.47 -34.19 -11.09
N ARG A 105 -2.21 -33.66 -12.29
CA ARG A 105 -2.69 -34.09 -13.62
C ARG A 105 -2.38 -35.55 -14.01
N LEU A 106 -1.79 -36.36 -13.12
CA LEU A 106 -1.33 -37.72 -13.42
C LEU A 106 -2.38 -38.83 -13.18
N GLU A 107 -3.58 -38.52 -12.66
CA GLU A 107 -4.64 -39.55 -12.46
C GLU A 107 -5.74 -39.59 -13.54
N ARG A 108 -5.71 -38.70 -14.55
CA ARG A 108 -6.75 -38.68 -15.58
C ARG A 108 -6.61 -39.74 -16.68
N ASP A 109 -5.47 -40.41 -16.78
CA ASP A 109 -5.22 -41.38 -17.86
C ASP A 109 -5.69 -42.81 -17.54
N SER A 110 -6.13 -43.09 -16.31
CA SER A 110 -6.59 -44.44 -15.91
C SER A 110 -8.09 -44.68 -16.08
N ALA A 111 -8.88 -43.69 -16.51
CA ALA A 111 -10.35 -43.80 -16.60
C ALA A 111 -10.90 -44.01 -18.02
N MET A 112 -10.06 -44.14 -19.06
CA MET A 112 -10.47 -44.38 -20.46
C MET A 112 -10.11 -45.78 -20.97
N ARG A 113 -10.19 -46.80 -20.11
CA ARG A 113 -10.27 -48.20 -20.55
C ARG A 113 -11.40 -48.91 -19.83
N HIS A 114 -12.60 -48.83 -20.41
CA HIS A 114 -13.62 -49.88 -20.40
C HIS A 114 -14.54 -49.68 -21.60
#